data_AF-A0A7H8XUB3-F1
#
_entry.id   AF-A0A7H8XUB3-F1
#
_cell.length_a   1.000
_cell.length_b   1.000
_cell.length_c   1.000
_cell.angle_alpha   90.00
_cell.angle_beta   90.00
_cell.angle_gamma   90.00
#
_symmetry.space_group_name_H-M   'P 1'
#
loop_
_entity.id
_entity.type
_entity.pdbx_description
1 polymer ?
#
loop_
_entity_poly.entity_id
_entity_poly.type
_entity_poly.pdbx_seq_one_letter_code
_entity_poly.pdbx_strand_id
1 'polypeptide(L)'
;MVTGVSCCLGVAAFAGARQADDPAEPVQDALADRAAAAAEAEQRASRSLDRSPAAPVTVPPSPTAKPSPSATRKPKPKPVRPARPRPVAGLNQLQMDNAKTIVDVGRDMKLPRRGLVVAVATAMQESNLHNLASDVLPESANYPHQGSGSDHDSVGLFQQRPSSGWGTVRDLMRPAYAARAFYEALLEVPGWEEMSVTAAAQAVQISAFPDAYAQHEERATTVVAALT
;
A
#
# COMPACT_ATOMS: atom_id res chain seq x y z
N MET A 1 10.88 -19.02 -39.45
CA MET A 1 11.62 -17.93 -38.79
C MET A 1 11.40 -18.12 -37.30
N VAL A 2 12.28 -18.81 -36.55
CA VAL A 2 13.60 -18.34 -36.04
C VAL A 2 13.40 -16.94 -35.42
N THR A 3 13.51 -16.69 -34.11
CA THR A 3 14.51 -17.18 -33.13
C THR A 3 13.97 -16.97 -31.70
N GLY A 4 14.13 -17.98 -30.85
CA GLY A 4 14.11 -17.80 -29.39
C GLY A 4 15.46 -17.29 -28.90
N VAL A 5 15.46 -16.37 -27.94
CA VAL A 5 16.68 -15.93 -27.25
C VAL A 5 16.71 -16.60 -25.89
N SER A 6 17.49 -17.66 -25.83
CA SER A 6 18.08 -18.21 -24.60
C SER A 6 19.24 -17.31 -24.18
N CYS A 7 19.37 -17.04 -22.90
CA CYS A 7 20.62 -16.54 -22.31
C CYS A 7 20.90 -17.29 -21.02
N CYS A 8 21.74 -18.32 -21.13
CA CYS A 8 22.35 -19.03 -20.01
C CYS A 8 23.67 -18.36 -19.63
N LEU A 9 23.86 -18.03 -18.36
CA LEU A 9 25.14 -17.89 -17.63
C LEU A 9 24.79 -18.08 -16.15
N GLY A 10 25.37 -18.95 -15.33
CA GLY A 10 26.39 -19.99 -15.44
C GLY A 10 26.48 -20.66 -14.06
N VAL A 11 26.69 -21.98 -14.02
CA VAL A 11 26.82 -22.75 -12.77
C VAL A 11 28.26 -22.60 -12.25
N ALA A 12 28.43 -22.03 -11.06
CA ALA A 12 29.62 -22.20 -10.26
C ALA A 12 29.26 -23.05 -9.04
N ALA A 13 29.77 -24.29 -9.00
CA ALA A 13 29.73 -25.15 -7.83
C ALA A 13 30.81 -24.69 -6.85
N PHE A 14 30.42 -24.06 -5.75
CA PHE A 14 31.25 -23.98 -4.54
C PHE A 14 30.68 -24.96 -3.52
N ALA A 15 31.38 -26.09 -3.35
CA ALA A 15 31.16 -26.99 -2.24
C ALA A 15 31.74 -26.33 -0.97
N GLY A 16 30.88 -25.64 -0.23
CA GLY A 16 31.12 -25.25 1.16
C GLY A 16 30.05 -25.93 2.00
N ALA A 17 30.46 -26.84 2.87
CA ALA A 17 29.58 -27.44 3.87
C ALA A 17 29.01 -26.32 4.74
N ARG A 18 27.70 -26.03 4.61
CA ARG A 18 27.00 -25.17 5.57
C ARG A 18 26.63 -26.03 6.77
N GLN A 19 27.29 -25.74 7.87
CA GLN A 19 26.86 -26.08 9.21
C GLN A 19 25.39 -25.65 9.36
N ALA A 20 24.53 -26.58 9.73
CA ALA A 20 23.20 -26.27 10.21
C ALA A 20 23.35 -25.60 11.57
N ASP A 21 22.99 -24.31 11.64
CA ASP A 21 22.54 -23.55 12.82
C ASP A 21 22.80 -22.05 12.55
N ASP A 22 22.08 -21.44 11.62
CA ASP A 22 21.91 -19.98 11.58
C ASP A 22 20.60 -19.64 12.30
N PRO A 23 20.61 -18.89 13.41
CA PRO A 23 19.38 -18.40 14.02
C PRO A 23 18.67 -17.49 13.02
N ALA A 24 17.36 -17.63 12.90
CA ALA A 24 16.55 -16.68 12.13
C ALA A 24 16.80 -15.27 12.69
N GLU A 25 17.43 -14.40 11.88
CA GLU A 25 17.53 -12.96 12.14
C GLU A 25 16.16 -12.44 12.60
N PRO A 26 16.08 -11.70 13.72
CA PRO A 26 14.79 -11.19 14.18
C PRO A 26 14.21 -10.27 13.10
N VAL A 27 12.90 -10.37 12.87
CA VAL A 27 12.17 -9.61 11.83
C VAL A 27 12.47 -8.10 11.91
N GLN A 28 12.75 -7.61 13.12
CA GLN A 28 13.13 -6.22 13.40
C GLN A 28 14.48 -5.84 12.78
N ASP A 29 15.50 -6.69 12.87
CA ASP A 29 16.81 -6.42 12.27
C ASP A 29 16.70 -6.40 10.74
N ALA A 30 15.93 -7.34 10.18
CA ALA A 30 15.65 -7.36 8.73
C ALA A 30 14.86 -6.14 8.24
N LEU A 31 13.93 -5.60 9.04
CA LEU A 31 13.18 -4.38 8.71
C LEU A 31 14.00 -3.12 8.94
N ALA A 32 14.88 -3.09 9.93
CA ALA A 32 15.83 -2.01 10.16
C ALA A 32 16.86 -1.89 9.02
N ASP A 33 17.40 -3.02 8.54
CA ASP A 33 18.26 -3.04 7.36
C ASP A 33 17.53 -2.54 6.11
N ARG A 34 16.25 -2.90 5.96
CA ARG A 34 15.40 -2.39 4.86
C ARG A 34 15.08 -0.91 5.00
N ALA A 35 14.81 -0.44 6.21
CA ALA A 35 14.64 0.98 6.52
C ALA A 35 15.88 1.78 6.11
N ALA A 36 17.06 1.28 6.47
CA ALA A 36 18.34 1.88 6.10
C ALA A 36 18.52 1.87 4.57
N ALA A 37 18.26 0.75 3.90
CA ALA A 37 18.35 0.65 2.44
C ALA A 37 17.37 1.60 1.72
N ALA A 38 16.14 1.72 2.21
CA ALA A 38 15.13 2.63 1.66
C ALA A 38 15.54 4.10 1.86
N ALA A 39 16.07 4.46 3.03
CA ALA A 39 16.59 5.80 3.30
C ALA A 39 17.80 6.14 2.41
N GLU A 40 18.70 5.19 2.15
CA GLU A 40 19.80 5.38 1.20
C GLU A 40 19.31 5.54 -0.24
N ALA A 41 18.31 4.75 -0.65
CA ALA A 41 17.69 4.88 -1.97
C ALA A 41 17.06 6.27 -2.15
N GLU A 42 16.36 6.76 -1.13
CA GLU A 42 15.79 8.11 -1.10
C GLU A 42 16.88 9.20 -1.17
N GLN A 43 17.99 9.04 -0.45
CA GLN A 43 19.13 9.98 -0.56
C GLN A 43 19.78 9.94 -1.94
N ARG A 44 19.91 8.77 -2.58
CA ARG A 44 20.41 8.66 -3.96
C ARG A 44 19.46 9.34 -4.96
N ALA A 45 18.16 9.15 -4.81
CA ALA A 45 17.14 9.80 -5.63
C ALA A 45 17.10 11.33 -5.41
N SER A 46 17.29 11.79 -4.17
CA SER A 46 17.34 13.22 -3.86
C SER A 46 18.56 13.91 -4.47
N ARG A 47 19.72 13.24 -4.52
CA ARG A 47 20.94 13.75 -5.17
C ARG A 47 20.82 13.84 -6.70
N SER A 48 19.96 13.05 -7.33
CA SER A 48 19.70 13.15 -8.78
C SER A 48 18.67 14.23 -9.14
N LEU A 49 17.93 14.76 -8.15
CA LEU A 49 16.93 15.83 -8.31
C LEU A 49 17.48 17.26 -8.10
N ASP A 50 18.77 17.43 -7.79
CA ASP A 50 19.43 18.75 -7.60
C ASP A 50 19.62 19.56 -8.91
N ARG A 51 18.79 19.28 -9.92
CA ARG A 51 18.58 20.13 -11.09
C ARG A 51 17.28 20.91 -10.92
N SER A 52 17.36 21.95 -10.08
CA SER A 52 16.44 23.09 -9.89
C SER A 52 14.93 22.86 -10.08
N PRO A 53 14.12 23.00 -9.02
CA PRO A 53 12.68 23.16 -9.16
C PRO A 53 12.30 24.63 -9.43
N ALA A 54 11.29 24.83 -10.29
CA ALA A 54 10.66 26.12 -10.52
C ALA A 54 9.66 26.47 -9.40
N ALA A 55 9.52 27.78 -9.14
CA ALA A 55 8.88 28.41 -7.99
C ALA A 55 7.34 28.24 -7.90
N PRO A 56 6.74 28.46 -6.71
CA PRO A 56 5.28 28.38 -6.50
C PRO A 56 4.56 29.71 -6.82
N VAL A 57 3.30 29.61 -7.25
CA VAL A 57 2.40 30.76 -7.48
C VAL A 57 1.33 30.81 -6.39
N THR A 58 1.12 31.99 -5.83
CA THR A 58 0.18 32.34 -4.76
C THR A 58 -1.21 32.72 -5.27
N VAL A 59 -2.26 32.49 -4.48
CA VAL A 59 -3.63 33.03 -4.69
C VAL A 59 -4.26 33.44 -3.34
N PRO A 60 -4.95 34.61 -3.23
CA PRO A 60 -5.46 35.18 -1.95
C PRO A 60 -6.92 34.78 -1.59
N PRO A 61 -7.46 35.15 -0.38
CA PRO A 61 -8.68 34.57 0.19
C PRO A 61 -9.99 35.42 0.10
N SER A 62 -11.13 34.71 0.14
CA SER A 62 -12.50 34.96 0.71
C SER A 62 -13.26 36.30 0.48
N PRO A 63 -14.62 36.29 0.43
CA PRO A 63 -15.39 36.42 1.69
C PRO A 63 -16.77 35.71 1.78
N THR A 64 -17.30 35.78 3.00
CA THR A 64 -18.45 35.15 3.68
C THR A 64 -19.84 35.60 3.22
N ALA A 65 -20.85 34.72 3.36
CA ALA A 65 -22.24 35.12 3.68
C ALA A 65 -23.05 33.99 4.37
N LYS A 66 -23.82 34.36 5.39
CA LYS A 66 -24.99 33.69 6.03
C LYS A 66 -26.11 34.76 6.10
N PRO A 67 -27.42 34.47 6.30
CA PRO A 67 -28.00 33.37 7.08
C PRO A 67 -29.22 32.65 6.44
N SER A 68 -29.71 31.64 7.19
CA SER A 68 -30.80 30.69 6.91
C SER A 68 -32.21 31.26 7.20
N PRO A 69 -33.31 30.62 6.72
CA PRO A 69 -34.36 30.28 7.67
C PRO A 69 -35.05 28.91 7.54
N SER A 70 -35.41 28.45 8.74
CA SER A 70 -36.59 27.72 9.22
C SER A 70 -36.86 26.24 8.90
N ALA A 71 -37.33 25.58 9.95
CA ALA A 71 -37.43 24.16 10.16
C ALA A 71 -38.79 23.59 9.74
N THR A 72 -38.75 22.41 9.13
CA THR A 72 -39.92 21.54 8.98
C THR A 72 -39.65 20.22 9.72
N ARG A 73 -40.66 19.78 10.47
CA ARG A 73 -40.66 18.68 11.45
C ARG A 73 -40.20 17.33 10.84
N LYS A 74 -39.14 16.73 11.39
CA LYS A 74 -38.55 15.46 10.91
C LYS A 74 -39.35 14.23 11.35
N PRO A 75 -39.60 13.24 10.48
CA PRO A 75 -40.03 11.90 10.90
C PRO A 75 -38.88 11.14 11.59
N LYS A 76 -39.20 10.21 12.50
CA LYS A 76 -38.21 9.38 13.21
C LYS A 76 -37.29 8.64 12.23
N PRO A 77 -35.95 8.74 12.36
CA PRO A 77 -35.04 8.13 11.40
C PRO A 77 -35.03 6.60 11.57
N LYS A 78 -35.26 5.90 10.44
CA LYS A 78 -34.86 4.49 10.31
C LYS A 78 -33.34 4.38 10.54
N PRO A 79 -32.81 3.23 10.99
CA PRO A 79 -31.37 3.05 11.15
C PRO A 79 -30.68 3.43 9.83
N VAL A 80 -29.98 4.57 9.82
CA VAL A 80 -29.28 5.03 8.63
C VAL A 80 -28.05 4.17 8.53
N ARG A 81 -28.08 3.21 7.60
CA ARG A 81 -26.89 2.47 7.19
C ARG A 81 -25.83 3.54 6.86
N PRO A 82 -24.63 3.51 7.47
CA PRO A 82 -23.66 4.58 7.30
C PRO A 82 -23.44 4.82 5.81
N ALA A 83 -23.48 6.09 5.41
CA ALA A 83 -23.40 6.46 4.02
C ALA A 83 -22.08 5.94 3.43
N ARG A 84 -22.19 5.17 2.34
CA ARG A 84 -21.03 4.69 1.59
C ARG A 84 -20.28 5.92 1.03
N PRO A 85 -18.95 6.04 1.21
CA PRO A 85 -18.20 7.18 0.70
C PRO A 85 -18.35 7.29 -0.82
N ARG A 86 -18.50 8.53 -1.30
CA ARG A 86 -18.47 8.80 -2.75
C ARG A 86 -17.02 8.64 -3.25
N PRO A 87 -16.80 8.08 -4.45
CA PRO A 87 -15.45 7.97 -5.00
C PRO A 87 -14.84 9.35 -5.27
N VAL A 88 -13.53 9.46 -5.05
CA VAL A 88 -12.70 10.65 -5.30
C VAL A 88 -11.43 10.24 -6.04
N ALA A 89 -10.60 11.20 -6.45
CA ALA A 89 -9.29 10.95 -7.07
C ALA A 89 -9.31 9.97 -8.27
N GLY A 90 -10.40 10.00 -9.03
CA GLY A 90 -10.62 9.13 -10.20
C GLY A 90 -10.89 7.66 -9.86
N LEU A 91 -11.12 7.32 -8.59
CA LEU A 91 -11.47 5.95 -8.20
C LEU A 91 -12.89 5.59 -8.62
N ASN A 92 -13.10 4.31 -8.93
CA ASN A 92 -14.43 3.74 -8.97
C ASN A 92 -14.91 3.35 -7.55
N GLN A 93 -16.14 2.89 -7.44
CA GLN A 93 -16.74 2.58 -6.14
C GLN A 93 -16.14 1.35 -5.45
N LEU A 94 -15.67 0.35 -6.20
CA LEU A 94 -15.00 -0.82 -5.60
C LEU A 94 -13.66 -0.42 -4.99
N GLN A 95 -12.88 0.38 -5.71
CA GLN A 95 -11.61 0.91 -5.22
C GLN A 95 -11.81 1.80 -3.98
N MET A 96 -12.82 2.68 -3.99
CA MET A 96 -13.12 3.54 -2.84
C MET A 96 -13.53 2.75 -1.60
N ASP A 97 -14.25 1.64 -1.77
CA ASP A 97 -14.64 0.77 -0.67
C ASP A 97 -13.45 0.00 -0.07
N ASN A 98 -12.55 -0.48 -0.92
CA ASN A 98 -11.32 -1.12 -0.46
C ASN A 98 -10.42 -0.10 0.25
N ALA A 99 -10.27 1.10 -0.30
CA ALA A 99 -9.55 2.19 0.35
C ALA A 99 -10.17 2.56 1.71
N LYS A 100 -11.51 2.61 1.80
CA LYS A 100 -12.20 2.78 3.08
C LYS A 100 -11.83 1.68 4.06
N THR A 101 -11.78 0.43 3.62
CA THR A 101 -11.40 -0.70 4.49
C THR A 101 -9.97 -0.53 5.02
N ILE A 102 -9.01 -0.15 4.18
CA ILE A 102 -7.63 0.14 4.59
C ILE A 102 -7.62 1.28 5.64
N VAL A 103 -8.30 2.39 5.36
CA VAL A 103 -8.37 3.56 6.26
C VAL A 103 -9.03 3.21 7.60
N ASP A 104 -10.15 2.49 7.59
CA ASP A 104 -10.85 2.09 8.81
C ASP A 104 -9.95 1.23 9.70
N VAL A 105 -9.25 0.24 9.13
CA VAL A 105 -8.31 -0.63 9.88
C VAL A 105 -7.18 0.19 10.49
N GLY A 106 -6.57 1.09 9.73
CA GLY A 106 -5.51 1.95 10.26
C GLY A 106 -5.99 2.87 11.38
N ARG A 107 -7.22 3.42 11.28
CA ARG A 107 -7.84 4.22 12.35
C ARG A 107 -8.14 3.38 13.60
N ASP A 108 -8.58 2.14 13.43
CA ASP A 108 -8.81 1.21 14.54
C ASP A 108 -7.51 0.88 15.27
N MET A 109 -6.42 0.74 14.51
CA MET A 109 -5.06 0.55 15.01
C MET A 109 -4.37 1.84 15.50
N LYS A 110 -5.06 2.99 15.45
CA LYS A 110 -4.55 4.31 15.89
C LYS A 110 -3.33 4.83 15.11
N LEU A 111 -3.19 4.43 13.85
CA LEU A 111 -2.13 4.95 13.00
C LEU A 111 -2.35 6.45 12.72
N PRO A 112 -1.27 7.26 12.67
CA PRO A 112 -1.37 8.63 12.23
C PRO A 112 -1.76 8.68 10.75
N ARG A 113 -2.30 9.83 10.31
CA ARG A 113 -2.75 10.03 8.92
C ARG A 113 -1.70 9.63 7.88
N ARG A 114 -0.41 9.84 8.17
CA ARG A 114 0.69 9.44 7.28
C ARG A 114 0.68 7.94 6.98
N GLY A 115 0.51 7.08 7.99
CA GLY A 115 0.44 5.63 7.79
C GLY A 115 -0.73 5.22 6.90
N LEU A 116 -1.86 5.92 7.02
CA LEU A 116 -3.02 5.69 6.13
C LEU A 116 -2.68 6.02 4.68
N VAL A 117 -1.97 7.12 4.44
CA VAL A 117 -1.52 7.51 3.09
C VAL A 117 -0.54 6.48 2.53
N VAL A 118 0.43 6.03 3.33
CA VAL A 118 1.39 4.97 2.93
C VAL A 118 0.65 3.72 2.46
N ALA A 119 -0.25 3.17 3.28
CA ALA A 119 -0.95 1.94 2.94
C ALA A 119 -1.88 2.08 1.72
N VAL A 120 -2.58 3.20 1.57
CA VAL A 120 -3.43 3.45 0.41
C VAL A 120 -2.59 3.61 -0.87
N ALA A 121 -1.46 4.33 -0.79
CA ALA A 121 -0.53 4.46 -1.92
C ALA A 121 0.06 3.10 -2.31
N THR A 122 0.45 2.28 -1.34
CA THR A 122 0.91 0.91 -1.59
C THR A 122 -0.16 0.10 -2.31
N ALA A 123 -1.38 0.03 -1.78
CA ALA A 123 -2.44 -0.77 -2.43
C ALA A 123 -2.85 -0.23 -3.81
N MET A 124 -2.69 1.08 -4.09
CA MET A 124 -2.83 1.62 -5.44
C MET A 124 -1.74 1.09 -6.38
N GLN A 125 -0.49 1.03 -5.92
CA GLN A 125 0.62 0.53 -6.71
C GLN A 125 0.52 -0.99 -6.96
N GLU A 126 0.19 -1.76 -5.93
CA GLU A 126 0.20 -3.22 -5.98
C GLU A 126 -0.98 -3.79 -6.78
N SER A 127 -2.17 -3.21 -6.61
CA SER A 127 -3.40 -3.80 -7.17
C SER A 127 -4.36 -2.78 -7.77
N ASN A 128 -3.97 -1.50 -7.84
CA ASN A 128 -4.88 -0.41 -8.13
C ASN A 128 -6.12 -0.44 -7.21
N LEU A 129 -5.93 -0.77 -5.93
CA LEU A 129 -6.98 -0.94 -4.92
C LEU A 129 -8.01 -2.03 -5.23
N HIS A 130 -7.63 -3.09 -5.95
CA HIS A 130 -8.50 -4.24 -6.22
C HIS A 130 -8.07 -5.46 -5.40
N ASN A 131 -9.04 -6.21 -4.86
CA ASN A 131 -8.73 -7.46 -4.19
C ASN A 131 -8.51 -8.56 -5.25
N LEU A 132 -7.26 -8.79 -5.66
CA LEU A 132 -6.95 -9.70 -6.77
C LEU A 132 -6.73 -11.14 -6.28
N ALA A 133 -7.29 -12.10 -7.02
CA ALA A 133 -6.89 -13.51 -6.91
C ALA A 133 -5.54 -13.73 -7.63
N SER A 134 -4.93 -14.89 -7.44
CA SER A 134 -3.74 -15.33 -8.17
C SER A 134 -4.10 -16.42 -9.17
N ASP A 135 -3.64 -16.28 -10.40
CA ASP A 135 -3.74 -17.30 -11.45
C ASP A 135 -2.90 -18.55 -11.13
N VAL A 136 -1.90 -18.41 -10.24
CA VAL A 136 -1.00 -19.49 -9.80
C VAL A 136 -1.53 -20.21 -8.57
N LEU A 137 -2.41 -19.58 -7.79
CA LEU A 137 -3.09 -20.19 -6.64
C LEU A 137 -4.60 -20.34 -6.89
N PRO A 138 -5.06 -21.48 -7.47
CA PRO A 138 -6.48 -21.73 -7.71
C PRO A 138 -7.36 -21.60 -6.46
N GLU A 139 -6.83 -21.87 -5.27
CA GLU A 139 -7.56 -21.68 -4.01
C GLU A 139 -8.05 -20.23 -3.85
N SER A 140 -7.25 -19.25 -4.29
CA SER A 140 -7.56 -17.81 -4.12
C SER A 140 -8.85 -17.40 -4.85
N ALA A 141 -9.19 -18.07 -5.96
CA ALA A 141 -10.42 -17.82 -6.72
C ALA A 141 -11.70 -18.21 -5.97
N ASN A 142 -11.60 -19.01 -4.89
CA ASN A 142 -12.73 -19.37 -4.05
C ASN A 142 -13.17 -18.27 -3.07
N TYR A 143 -12.42 -17.17 -2.98
CA TYR A 143 -12.72 -16.03 -2.10
C TYR A 143 -13.17 -14.81 -2.92
N PRO A 144 -13.91 -13.83 -2.33
CA PRO A 144 -14.34 -12.64 -3.06
C PRO A 144 -13.17 -11.85 -3.64
N HIS A 145 -13.17 -11.63 -4.96
CA HIS A 145 -12.08 -10.97 -5.68
C HIS A 145 -12.60 -10.11 -6.83
N GLN A 146 -11.72 -9.28 -7.40
CA GLN A 146 -12.03 -8.21 -8.36
C GLN A 146 -11.05 -8.26 -9.54
N GLY A 147 -10.79 -9.47 -10.04
CA GLY A 147 -9.77 -9.76 -11.04
C GLY A 147 -8.72 -10.73 -10.51
N SER A 148 -7.72 -11.01 -11.33
CA SER A 148 -6.59 -11.86 -10.97
C SER A 148 -5.27 -11.28 -11.49
N GLY A 149 -4.16 -11.73 -10.90
CA GLY A 149 -2.80 -11.46 -11.33
C GLY A 149 -1.98 -12.76 -11.39
N SER A 150 -0.81 -12.70 -12.03
CA SER A 150 0.05 -13.86 -12.27
C SER A 150 1.43 -13.75 -11.60
N ASP A 151 1.64 -12.75 -10.74
CA ASP A 151 2.90 -12.57 -10.03
C ASP A 151 3.02 -13.59 -8.89
N HIS A 152 3.77 -14.67 -9.13
CA HIS A 152 3.98 -15.76 -8.17
C HIS A 152 2.66 -16.17 -7.48
N ASP A 153 2.69 -16.35 -6.16
CA ASP A 153 1.54 -16.63 -5.30
C ASP A 153 0.98 -15.35 -4.62
N SER A 154 1.23 -14.17 -5.19
CA SER A 154 0.77 -12.88 -4.67
C SER A 154 -0.76 -12.73 -4.76
N VAL A 155 -1.41 -12.30 -3.68
CA VAL A 155 -2.87 -12.14 -3.62
C VAL A 155 -3.31 -10.88 -2.86
N GLY A 156 -4.57 -10.50 -3.06
CA GLY A 156 -5.24 -9.45 -2.30
C GLY A 156 -4.79 -8.02 -2.63
N LEU A 157 -5.19 -7.06 -1.79
CA LEU A 157 -4.97 -5.63 -2.02
C LEU A 157 -3.50 -5.20 -2.09
N PHE A 158 -2.65 -5.87 -1.32
CA PHE A 158 -1.23 -5.55 -1.19
C PHE A 158 -0.34 -6.55 -1.94
N GLN A 159 -0.94 -7.44 -2.76
CA GLN A 159 -0.21 -8.49 -3.48
C GLN A 159 0.78 -9.26 -2.57
N GLN A 160 0.32 -9.58 -1.36
CA GLN A 160 1.13 -10.26 -0.35
C GLN A 160 1.20 -11.76 -0.68
N ARG A 161 2.34 -12.39 -0.36
CA ARG A 161 2.60 -13.79 -0.69
C ARG A 161 2.45 -14.69 0.54
N PRO A 162 1.57 -15.71 0.52
CA PRO A 162 1.50 -16.72 1.56
C PRO A 162 2.85 -17.40 1.81
N SER A 163 3.58 -17.74 0.75
CA SER A 163 4.89 -18.38 0.87
C SER A 163 5.98 -17.49 1.49
N SER A 164 5.75 -16.18 1.58
CA SER A 164 6.63 -15.23 2.28
C SER A 164 6.20 -14.97 3.74
N GLY A 165 5.22 -15.72 4.26
CA GLY A 165 4.83 -15.66 5.67
C GLY A 165 3.82 -14.56 6.01
N TRP A 166 3.23 -13.88 5.03
CA TRP A 166 2.23 -12.82 5.27
C TRP A 166 0.89 -13.33 5.82
N GLY A 167 0.60 -14.63 5.69
CA GLY A 167 -0.64 -15.25 6.14
C GLY A 167 -1.11 -16.37 5.20
N THR A 168 -2.27 -16.96 5.51
CA THR A 168 -2.88 -17.95 4.60
C THR A 168 -3.54 -17.27 3.40
N VAL A 169 -3.79 -18.00 2.30
CA VAL A 169 -4.55 -17.49 1.14
C VAL A 169 -5.90 -16.92 1.60
N ARG A 170 -6.62 -17.66 2.45
CA ARG A 170 -7.89 -17.24 3.05
C ARG A 170 -7.79 -15.89 3.76
N ASP A 171 -6.70 -15.68 4.50
CA ASP A 171 -6.51 -14.46 5.27
C ASP A 171 -6.15 -13.29 4.37
N LEU A 172 -5.20 -13.47 3.45
CA LEU A 172 -4.75 -12.42 2.53
C LEU A 172 -5.83 -11.99 1.53
N MET A 173 -6.76 -12.88 1.18
CA MET A 173 -7.94 -12.53 0.38
C MET A 173 -9.00 -11.72 1.15
N ARG A 174 -8.83 -11.47 2.46
CA ARG A 174 -9.69 -10.57 3.24
C ARG A 174 -9.02 -9.18 3.34
N PRO A 175 -9.56 -8.14 2.67
CA PRO A 175 -8.98 -6.78 2.68
C PRO A 175 -8.57 -6.25 4.05
N ALA A 176 -9.39 -6.45 5.08
CA ALA A 176 -9.10 -5.96 6.42
C ALA A 176 -7.93 -6.69 7.10
N TYR A 177 -7.74 -7.99 6.82
CA TYR A 177 -6.59 -8.74 7.32
C TYR A 177 -5.32 -8.30 6.61
N ALA A 178 -5.33 -8.23 5.27
CA ALA A 178 -4.17 -7.81 4.49
C ALA A 178 -3.71 -6.39 4.89
N ALA A 179 -4.65 -5.46 5.10
CA ALA A 179 -4.36 -4.12 5.60
C ALA A 179 -3.74 -4.13 7.00
N ARG A 180 -4.28 -4.93 7.92
CA ARG A 180 -3.73 -5.08 9.28
C ARG A 180 -2.30 -5.62 9.24
N ALA A 181 -2.07 -6.69 8.48
CA ALA A 181 -0.74 -7.28 8.32
C ALA A 181 0.26 -6.26 7.74
N PHE A 182 -0.15 -5.46 6.75
CA PHE A 182 0.67 -4.37 6.22
C PHE A 182 1.02 -3.32 7.31
N TYR A 183 0.04 -2.90 8.11
CA TYR A 183 0.29 -1.94 9.19
C TYR A 183 1.16 -2.49 10.31
N GLU A 184 0.98 -3.77 10.67
CA GLU A 184 1.84 -4.45 11.64
C GLU A 184 3.29 -4.46 11.14
N ALA A 185 3.53 -4.79 9.86
CA ALA A 185 4.86 -4.71 9.27
C ALA A 185 5.41 -3.27 9.22
N LEU A 186 4.58 -2.27 8.86
CA LEU A 186 4.98 -0.87 8.83
C LEU A 186 5.43 -0.35 10.21
N LEU A 187 4.73 -0.73 11.27
CA LEU A 187 5.05 -0.31 12.65
C LEU A 187 6.38 -0.88 13.16
N GLU A 188 6.85 -1.98 12.57
CA GLU A 188 8.15 -2.57 12.89
C GLU A 188 9.30 -1.92 12.08
N VAL A 189 9.02 -0.99 11.15
CA VAL A 189 10.03 -0.24 10.38
C VAL A 189 10.49 0.97 11.19
N PRO A 190 11.75 1.04 11.66
CA PRO A 190 12.21 2.17 12.48
C PRO A 190 12.18 3.49 11.70
N GLY A 191 11.56 4.53 12.28
CA GLY A 191 11.54 5.88 11.71
C GLY A 191 10.65 6.05 10.47
N TRP A 192 9.76 5.10 10.19
CA TRP A 192 8.85 5.15 9.04
C TRP A 192 8.00 6.43 9.00
N GLU A 193 7.71 7.05 10.16
CA GLU A 193 6.94 8.29 10.23
C GLU A 193 7.61 9.46 9.53
N GLU A 194 8.94 9.45 9.44
CA GLU A 194 9.74 10.52 8.84
C GLU A 194 10.17 10.18 7.41
N MET A 195 10.07 8.90 7.01
CA MET A 195 10.37 8.44 5.64
C MET A 195 9.36 8.96 4.64
N SER A 196 9.77 9.24 3.40
CA SER A 196 8.83 9.46 2.29
C SER A 196 7.81 8.31 2.18
N VAL A 197 6.64 8.57 1.59
CA VAL A 197 5.62 7.53 1.38
C VAL A 197 6.20 6.34 0.63
N THR A 198 7.05 6.64 -0.35
CA THR A 198 7.78 5.68 -1.15
C THR A 198 8.74 4.84 -0.31
N ALA A 199 9.60 5.46 0.49
CA ALA A 199 10.56 4.73 1.31
C ALA A 199 9.86 3.85 2.36
N ALA A 200 8.81 4.35 3.00
CA ALA A 200 8.02 3.57 3.96
C ALA A 200 7.34 2.37 3.29
N ALA A 201 6.70 2.55 2.12
CA ALA A 201 6.08 1.46 1.37
C ALA A 201 7.12 0.41 0.92
N GLN A 202 8.26 0.88 0.41
CA GLN A 202 9.35 0.04 -0.06
C GLN A 202 9.98 -0.80 1.06
N ALA A 203 10.16 -0.21 2.26
CA ALA A 203 10.68 -0.91 3.42
C ALA A 203 9.79 -2.11 3.84
N VAL A 204 8.49 -2.02 3.58
CA VAL A 204 7.51 -3.09 3.87
C VAL A 204 7.44 -4.14 2.75
N GLN A 205 7.26 -3.72 1.50
CA GLN A 205 6.89 -4.62 0.39
C GLN A 205 8.06 -5.25 -0.37
N ILE A 206 9.26 -4.65 -0.31
CA ILE A 206 10.45 -5.12 -1.05
C ILE A 206 10.18 -5.22 -2.57
N SER A 207 9.72 -4.14 -3.20
CA SER A 207 9.52 -4.10 -4.66
C SER A 207 10.84 -3.88 -5.41
N ALA A 208 10.92 -4.31 -6.68
CA ALA A 208 12.07 -4.01 -7.55
C ALA A 208 12.09 -2.54 -8.04
N PHE A 209 11.03 -1.76 -7.79
CA PHE A 209 10.83 -0.42 -8.34
C PHE A 209 10.59 0.62 -7.23
N PRO A 210 11.64 1.16 -6.60
CA PRO A 210 11.50 2.05 -5.46
C PRO A 210 10.65 3.28 -5.81
N ASP A 211 10.85 3.94 -6.95
CA ASP A 211 10.13 5.19 -7.27
C ASP A 211 8.64 5.01 -7.66
N ALA A 212 8.16 3.77 -7.79
CA ALA A 212 6.81 3.50 -8.32
C ALA A 212 5.71 4.04 -7.40
N TYR A 213 5.94 4.13 -6.10
CA TYR A 213 4.93 4.59 -5.14
C TYR A 213 4.71 6.11 -5.16
N ALA A 214 5.71 6.90 -5.57
CA ALA A 214 5.66 8.37 -5.51
C ALA A 214 4.50 8.93 -6.35
N GLN A 215 4.19 8.30 -7.48
CA GLN A 215 3.08 8.72 -8.35
C GLN A 215 1.69 8.60 -7.69
N HIS A 216 1.58 7.82 -6.60
CA HIS A 216 0.32 7.56 -5.92
C HIS A 216 0.09 8.46 -4.70
N GLU A 217 1.11 9.17 -4.20
CA GLU A 217 1.04 9.90 -2.93
C GLU A 217 -0.06 10.97 -2.92
N GLU A 218 -0.18 11.79 -3.96
CA GLU A 218 -1.19 12.85 -4.03
C GLU A 218 -2.62 12.27 -4.06
N ARG A 219 -2.82 11.23 -4.88
CA ARG A 219 -4.12 10.54 -5.01
C ARG A 219 -4.50 9.85 -3.71
N ALA A 220 -3.56 9.14 -3.07
CA ALA A 220 -3.75 8.51 -1.77
C ALA A 220 -4.08 9.54 -0.68
N THR A 221 -3.38 10.68 -0.66
CA THR A 221 -3.65 11.79 0.26
C THR A 221 -5.07 12.32 0.11
N THR A 222 -5.54 12.50 -1.13
CA THR A 222 -6.91 12.93 -1.42
C THR A 222 -7.94 11.91 -0.96
N VAL A 223 -7.69 10.62 -1.20
CA VAL A 223 -8.57 9.52 -0.77
C VAL A 223 -8.66 9.45 0.75
N VAL A 224 -7.53 9.48 1.44
CA VAL A 224 -7.49 9.47 2.92
C VAL A 224 -8.23 10.69 3.47
N ALA A 225 -8.00 11.88 2.92
CA ALA A 225 -8.72 13.09 3.36
C ALA A 225 -10.24 12.98 3.22
N ALA A 226 -10.74 12.32 2.17
CA ALA A 226 -12.17 12.10 1.97
C ALA A 226 -12.78 11.05 2.91
N LEU A 227 -11.95 10.20 3.52
CA LEU A 227 -12.35 9.09 4.39
C LEU A 227 -12.13 9.37 5.88
N THR A 228 -11.37 10.42 6.23
CA THR A 228 -11.01 10.76 7.61
C THR A 228 -11.80 11.92 8.16
#